data_AF-A0A1S8C4A5-F1
#
_entry.id   AF-A0A1S8C4A5-F1
#
_cell.length_a   1.000
_cell.length_b   1.000
_cell.length_c   1.000
_cell.angle_alpha   90.00
_cell.angle_beta   90.00
_cell.angle_gamma   90.00
#
_symmetry.space_group_name_H-M   'P 1'
#
loop_
_entity.id
_entity.type
_entity.pdbx_description
1 polymer ?
#
loop_
_entity_poly.entity_id
_entity_poly.type
_entity_poly.pdbx_seq_one_letter_code
_entity_poly.pdbx_strand_id
1 'polypeptide(L)'
;MDGTGMRRAVTASGLVLSAGLLAGCTGDGPAETIRSYDVAVEAAADGSLQVAETIDYDFGDEERHGIQRLIPERLPHEQTRDRLHPVSDVTVGSPTGAPVDTELTSEDGVLTVRVGDEDSEVSGRHTYVISYRVEGVADPGPDRLRWGAVGTAWDVPIDDVEVRVTGPSGIPPVDGACVVGEADSRTPCAAAIEPG
;
A
#
# COMPACT_ATOMS: atom_id res chain seq x y z
N MET A 1 22.01 23.01 86.10
CA MET A 1 22.44 24.42 86.14
C MET A 1 23.52 24.54 85.08
N ASP A 2 23.08 24.65 83.83
CA ASP A 2 23.06 25.93 83.07
C ASP A 2 24.39 26.04 82.33
N GLY A 3 24.46 25.83 81.02
CA GLY A 3 23.65 26.47 79.99
C GLY A 3 24.57 27.41 79.22
N THR A 4 24.79 27.17 77.92
CA THR A 4 25.01 28.22 76.91
C THR A 4 24.95 27.55 75.53
N GLY A 5 23.88 27.85 74.79
CA GLY A 5 23.69 27.41 73.41
C GLY A 5 24.48 28.27 72.43
N MET A 6 25.12 27.61 71.46
CA MET A 6 25.71 28.28 70.30
C MET A 6 24.69 28.33 69.16
N ARG A 7 24.50 29.53 68.63
CA ARG A 7 23.47 29.94 67.66
C ARG A 7 23.80 29.48 66.23
N ARG A 8 22.73 29.24 65.49
CA ARG A 8 22.67 28.90 64.06
C ARG A 8 23.36 29.94 63.17
N ALA A 9 24.02 29.49 62.11
CA ALA A 9 24.24 30.27 60.89
C ALA A 9 23.74 29.43 59.70
N VAL A 10 22.67 29.91 59.06
CA VAL A 10 22.09 29.37 57.84
C VAL A 10 22.75 30.11 56.68
N THR A 11 23.52 29.43 55.85
CA THR A 11 23.97 29.94 54.55
C THR A 11 23.20 29.22 53.45
N ALA A 12 22.22 29.90 52.89
CA ALA A 12 21.47 29.47 51.71
C ALA A 12 22.39 29.56 50.48
N SER A 13 22.80 28.42 49.93
CA SER A 13 23.44 28.35 48.62
C SER A 13 22.34 28.15 47.58
N GLY A 14 22.03 29.20 46.83
CA GLY A 14 21.08 29.13 45.71
C GLY A 14 21.68 28.37 44.55
N LEU A 15 21.10 27.21 44.24
CA LEU A 15 21.40 26.45 43.02
C LEU A 15 20.53 27.04 41.89
N VAL A 16 21.12 27.80 40.98
CA VAL A 16 20.44 28.24 39.76
C VAL A 16 20.50 27.10 38.76
N LEU A 17 19.44 26.29 38.72
CA LEU A 17 19.21 25.29 37.68
C LEU A 17 18.66 26.01 36.44
N SER A 18 19.55 26.34 35.51
CA SER A 18 19.17 26.79 34.17
C SER A 18 18.54 25.61 33.42
N ALA A 19 17.22 25.52 33.45
CA ALA A 19 16.46 24.59 32.61
C ALA A 19 16.56 25.07 31.14
N GLY A 20 17.49 24.49 30.37
CA GLY A 20 17.51 24.63 28.93
C GLY A 20 16.28 23.93 28.35
N LEU A 21 15.32 24.70 27.86
CA LEU A 21 14.23 24.20 27.03
C LEU A 21 14.83 23.71 25.71
N LEU A 22 15.08 22.40 25.63
CA LEU A 22 15.19 21.72 24.34
C LEU A 22 13.76 21.68 23.77
N ALA A 23 13.41 22.71 23.01
CA ALA A 23 12.27 22.63 22.10
C ALA A 23 12.64 21.60 21.03
N GLY A 24 12.24 20.34 21.26
CA GLY A 24 12.25 19.33 20.22
C GLY A 24 11.28 19.77 19.14
N CYS A 25 11.78 19.96 17.92
CA CYS A 25 10.91 20.03 16.76
C CYS A 25 10.31 18.64 16.59
N THR A 26 9.10 18.42 17.08
CA THR A 26 8.27 17.33 16.57
C THR A 26 7.86 17.75 15.17
N GLY A 27 8.46 17.14 14.14
CA GLY A 27 7.91 17.21 12.79
C GLY A 27 6.55 16.50 12.83
N ASP A 28 5.49 17.28 13.02
CA ASP A 28 4.09 16.83 13.08
C ASP A 28 3.46 16.99 11.68
N GLY A 29 4.21 16.56 10.66
CA GLY A 29 3.72 16.51 9.28
C GLY A 29 2.79 15.32 9.08
N PRO A 30 1.82 15.39 8.14
CA PRO A 30 1.04 14.21 7.77
C PRO A 30 1.99 13.07 7.36
N ALA A 31 1.77 11.89 7.93
CA ALA A 31 2.52 10.70 7.57
C ALA A 31 2.07 10.18 6.19
N GLU A 32 3.00 9.52 5.49
CA GLU A 32 2.75 8.85 4.22
C GLU A 32 1.57 7.87 4.34
N THR A 33 0.61 7.94 3.41
CA THR A 33 -0.58 7.08 3.41
C THR A 33 -1.19 6.96 2.01
N ILE A 34 -1.88 5.86 1.74
CA ILE A 34 -2.75 5.71 0.59
C ILE A 34 -4.18 6.02 1.05
N ARG A 35 -4.72 7.15 0.58
CA ARG A 35 -6.05 7.65 0.96
C ARG A 35 -7.18 6.79 0.39
N SER A 36 -7.00 6.33 -0.85
CA SER A 36 -7.93 5.42 -1.50
C SER A 36 -7.18 4.57 -2.52
N TYR A 37 -7.63 3.32 -2.64
CA TYR A 37 -7.08 2.36 -3.59
C TYR A 37 -8.21 1.62 -4.29
N ASP A 38 -8.49 2.04 -5.52
CA ASP A 38 -9.45 1.40 -6.41
C ASP A 38 -8.74 0.38 -7.30
N VAL A 39 -9.22 -0.86 -7.31
CA VAL A 39 -8.75 -1.91 -8.21
C VAL A 39 -9.91 -2.39 -9.08
N ALA A 40 -9.82 -2.12 -10.39
CA ALA A 40 -10.70 -2.69 -11.38
C ALA A 40 -10.04 -3.92 -12.02
N VAL A 41 -10.74 -5.05 -12.01
CA VAL A 41 -10.30 -6.32 -12.59
C VAL A 41 -11.33 -6.78 -13.61
N GLU A 42 -10.90 -6.96 -14.84
CA GLU A 42 -11.71 -7.56 -15.90
C GLU A 42 -11.15 -8.95 -16.22
N ALA A 43 -11.92 -9.99 -15.92
CA ALA A 43 -11.57 -11.36 -16.23
C ALA A 43 -11.99 -11.70 -17.66
N ALA A 44 -11.03 -12.14 -18.48
CA ALA A 44 -11.29 -12.58 -19.84
C ALA A 44 -11.57 -14.09 -19.91
N ALA A 45 -12.25 -14.51 -20.99
CA ALA A 45 -12.61 -15.91 -21.21
C ALA A 45 -11.41 -16.85 -21.42
N ASP A 46 -10.24 -16.30 -21.76
CA ASP A 46 -8.97 -17.02 -21.86
C ASP A 46 -8.27 -17.23 -20.50
N GLY A 47 -8.88 -16.73 -19.42
CA GLY A 47 -8.36 -16.81 -18.05
C GLY A 47 -7.31 -15.76 -17.70
N SER A 48 -7.07 -14.79 -18.58
CA SER A 48 -6.28 -13.59 -18.26
C SER A 48 -7.11 -12.55 -17.51
N LEU A 49 -6.42 -11.66 -16.81
CA LEU A 49 -7.00 -10.49 -16.16
C LEU A 49 -6.44 -9.23 -16.81
N GLN A 50 -7.31 -8.26 -17.09
CA GLN A 50 -6.91 -6.87 -17.26
C GLN A 50 -7.13 -6.18 -15.91
N VAL A 51 -6.07 -5.59 -15.35
CA VAL A 51 -6.12 -4.91 -14.05
C VAL A 51 -5.82 -3.43 -14.26
N ALA A 52 -6.57 -2.57 -13.57
CA ALA A 52 -6.28 -1.15 -13.43
C ALA A 52 -6.36 -0.76 -11.96
N GLU A 53 -5.24 -0.27 -11.42
CA GLU A 53 -5.05 0.18 -10.05
C GLU A 53 -5.00 1.71 -10.05
N THR A 54 -5.96 2.37 -9.40
CA THR A 54 -5.94 3.82 -9.14
C THR A 54 -5.59 4.05 -7.68
N ILE A 55 -4.43 4.65 -7.45
CA ILE A 55 -3.81 4.81 -6.13
C ILE A 55 -3.74 6.29 -5.82
N ASP A 56 -4.54 6.73 -4.84
CA ASP A 56 -4.50 8.09 -4.31
C ASP A 56 -3.50 8.16 -3.16
N TYR A 57 -2.26 8.51 -3.51
CA TYR A 57 -1.11 8.46 -2.63
C TYR A 57 -0.84 9.83 -2.03
N ASP A 58 -0.65 9.91 -0.72
CA ASP A 58 -0.27 11.12 -0.01
C ASP A 58 1.10 10.90 0.62
N PHE A 59 2.13 11.48 0.02
CA PHE A 59 3.51 11.44 0.54
C PHE A 59 3.68 12.24 1.84
N GLY A 60 2.65 13.01 2.23
CA GLY A 60 2.73 13.90 3.37
C GLY A 60 3.74 15.02 3.13
N ASP A 61 4.53 15.36 4.14
CA ASP A 61 5.58 16.37 4.04
C ASP A 61 6.92 15.81 3.54
N GLU A 62 7.03 14.48 3.37
CA GLU A 62 8.26 13.83 2.92
C GLU A 62 8.43 13.97 1.40
N GLU A 63 9.64 14.32 0.97
CA GLU A 63 10.02 14.35 -0.44
C GLU A 63 10.41 12.93 -0.90
N ARG A 64 9.82 12.47 -2.00
CA ARG A 64 10.03 11.12 -2.55
C ARG A 64 10.12 11.17 -4.05
N HIS A 65 10.94 10.30 -4.62
CA HIS A 65 11.07 10.14 -6.07
C HIS A 65 9.83 9.54 -6.75
N GLY A 66 8.90 8.96 -5.99
CA GLY A 66 7.67 8.34 -6.48
C GLY A 66 7.28 7.10 -5.68
N ILE A 67 6.57 6.15 -6.31
CA ILE A 67 6.06 4.94 -5.67
C ILE A 67 6.70 3.66 -6.22
N GLN A 68 6.60 2.58 -5.44
CA GLN A 68 6.99 1.25 -5.87
C GLN A 68 5.82 0.29 -5.67
N ARG A 69 5.47 -0.46 -6.72
CA ARG A 69 4.40 -1.46 -6.71
C ARG A 69 4.96 -2.85 -7.02
N LEU A 70 4.77 -3.80 -6.10
CA LEU A 70 5.22 -5.20 -6.26
C LEU A 70 4.05 -6.11 -6.65
N ILE A 71 4.03 -6.59 -7.89
CA ILE A 71 2.99 -7.47 -8.41
C ILE A 71 3.52 -8.90 -8.42
N PRO A 72 2.98 -9.82 -7.59
CA PRO A 72 3.42 -11.22 -7.61
C PRO A 72 3.06 -11.88 -8.94
N GLU A 73 4.06 -12.44 -9.61
CA GLU A 73 3.89 -13.28 -10.80
C GLU A 73 3.86 -14.76 -10.43
N ARG A 74 4.49 -15.14 -9.32
CA ARG A 74 4.50 -16.52 -8.82
C ARG A 74 3.50 -16.65 -7.67
N LEU A 75 2.41 -17.39 -7.91
CA LEU A 75 1.37 -17.62 -6.92
C LEU A 75 1.27 -19.11 -6.55
N PRO A 76 0.92 -19.44 -5.29
CA PRO A 76 0.63 -20.82 -4.90
C PRO A 76 -0.57 -21.36 -5.68
N HIS A 77 -0.42 -22.51 -6.35
CA HIS A 77 -1.48 -23.15 -7.14
C HIS A 77 -1.98 -24.42 -6.45
N GLU A 78 -1.06 -25.27 -5.96
CA GLU A 78 -1.35 -26.44 -5.15
C GLU A 78 -0.39 -26.56 -3.96
N GLN A 79 -0.67 -27.47 -3.01
CA GLN A 79 0.08 -27.63 -1.75
C GLN A 79 1.61 -27.76 -1.91
N THR A 80 2.12 -28.10 -3.10
CA THR A 80 3.55 -28.29 -3.38
C THR A 80 4.05 -27.59 -4.63
N ARG A 81 3.22 -26.79 -5.32
CA ARG A 81 3.58 -26.18 -6.60
C ARG A 81 3.07 -24.75 -6.72
N ASP A 82 4.00 -23.86 -7.05
CA ASP A 82 3.69 -22.53 -7.52
C ASP A 82 3.43 -22.55 -9.03
N ARG A 83 2.62 -21.60 -9.48
CA ARG A 83 2.41 -21.30 -10.89
C ARG A 83 2.89 -19.90 -11.20
N LEU A 84 3.49 -19.75 -12.38
CA LEU A 84 3.83 -18.45 -12.92
C LEU A 84 2.62 -17.89 -13.68
N HIS A 85 2.32 -16.64 -13.39
CA HIS A 85 1.30 -15.78 -13.97
C HIS A 85 2.03 -14.55 -14.51
N PRO A 86 2.57 -14.62 -15.75
CA PRO A 86 3.30 -13.51 -16.34
C PRO A 86 2.47 -12.22 -16.32
N VAL A 87 3.14 -11.12 -15.99
CA VAL A 87 2.55 -9.78 -16.06
C VAL A 87 3.10 -9.06 -17.29
N SER A 88 2.22 -8.48 -18.10
CA SER A 88 2.56 -7.78 -19.33
C SER A 88 1.77 -6.47 -19.47
N ASP A 89 2.09 -5.72 -20.54
CA ASP A 89 1.34 -4.53 -20.96
C ASP A 89 1.19 -3.46 -19.86
N VAL A 90 2.23 -3.32 -19.03
CA VAL A 90 2.25 -2.34 -17.94
C VAL A 90 2.26 -0.93 -18.52
N THR A 91 1.30 -0.13 -18.08
CA THR A 91 1.20 1.30 -18.41
C THR A 91 0.94 2.08 -17.14
N VAL A 92 1.53 3.27 -17.05
CA VAL A 92 1.42 4.13 -15.88
C VAL A 92 1.06 5.55 -16.31
N GLY A 93 0.15 6.18 -15.57
CA GLY A 93 -0.24 7.57 -15.76
C GLY A 93 -0.56 8.25 -14.44
N SER A 94 -0.60 9.59 -14.45
CA SER A 94 -0.99 10.38 -13.30
C SER A 94 -1.94 11.50 -13.72
N PRO A 95 -3.23 11.48 -13.33
CA PRO A 95 -4.15 12.58 -13.64
C PRO A 95 -3.81 13.86 -12.87
N THR A 96 -3.04 13.76 -11.78
CA THR A 96 -2.53 14.89 -11.00
C THR A 96 -1.23 15.48 -11.56
N GLY A 97 -0.66 14.88 -12.61
CA GLY A 97 0.58 15.32 -13.24
C GLY A 97 1.86 14.98 -12.48
N ALA A 98 1.83 13.96 -11.60
CA ALA A 98 3.04 13.45 -10.98
C ALA A 98 3.96 12.81 -12.04
N PRO A 99 5.29 12.73 -11.81
CA PRO A 99 6.20 11.99 -12.68
C PRO A 99 5.81 10.52 -12.77
N VAL A 100 5.92 9.95 -13.98
CA VAL A 100 5.48 8.58 -14.29
C VAL A 100 6.51 7.79 -15.09
N ASP A 101 7.77 8.21 -15.08
CA ASP A 101 8.82 7.37 -15.67
C ASP A 101 8.84 6.04 -14.92
N THR A 102 8.93 4.96 -15.69
CA THR A 102 8.64 3.62 -15.19
C THR A 102 9.83 2.70 -15.46
N GLU A 103 10.32 2.06 -14.40
CA GLU A 103 11.29 0.99 -14.47
C GLU A 103 10.62 -0.32 -14.03
N LEU A 104 10.79 -1.37 -14.86
CA LEU A 104 10.19 -2.68 -14.64
C LEU A 104 11.30 -3.72 -14.40
N THR A 105 11.26 -4.37 -13.25
CA THR A 105 12.23 -5.41 -12.88
C THR A 105 11.48 -6.64 -12.40
N SER A 106 11.66 -7.77 -13.10
CA SER A 106 11.07 -9.06 -12.73
C SER A 106 12.14 -9.97 -12.14
N GLU A 107 12.07 -10.22 -10.84
CA GLU A 107 13.02 -11.07 -10.10
C GLU A 107 12.27 -11.94 -9.09
N ASP A 108 12.73 -13.18 -8.90
CA ASP A 108 12.16 -14.14 -7.94
C ASP A 108 10.63 -14.36 -8.02
N GLY A 109 10.02 -14.11 -9.18
CA GLY A 109 8.57 -14.26 -9.39
C GLY A 109 7.76 -13.07 -8.89
N VAL A 110 8.36 -11.89 -8.79
CA VAL A 110 7.70 -10.62 -8.49
C VAL A 110 8.12 -9.60 -9.54
N LEU A 111 7.13 -8.96 -10.16
CA LEU A 111 7.35 -7.77 -10.96
C LEU A 111 7.34 -6.54 -10.05
N THR A 112 8.47 -5.83 -10.01
CA THR A 112 8.58 -4.51 -9.41
C THR A 112 8.33 -3.45 -10.46
N VAL A 113 7.34 -2.59 -10.21
CA VAL A 113 7.04 -1.38 -10.98
C VAL A 113 7.47 -0.18 -10.15
N ARG A 114 8.62 0.41 -10.49
CA ARG A 114 9.06 1.69 -9.90
C ARG A 114 8.52 2.81 -10.78
N VAL A 115 7.78 3.74 -10.18
CA VAL A 115 7.14 4.87 -10.87
C VAL A 115 7.63 6.15 -10.25
N GLY A 116 8.13 7.08 -11.06
CA GLY A 116 8.66 8.33 -10.53
C GLY A 116 9.67 9.00 -11.44
N ASP A 117 10.54 9.80 -10.86
CA ASP A 117 11.69 10.44 -11.51
C ASP A 117 12.89 10.34 -10.56
N GLU A 118 14.05 9.89 -11.04
CA GLU A 118 15.26 9.76 -10.21
C GLU A 118 15.91 11.11 -9.87
N ASP A 119 15.64 12.14 -10.68
CA ASP A 119 16.22 13.48 -10.57
C ASP A 119 15.26 14.49 -9.92
N SER A 120 13.98 14.12 -9.73
CA SER A 120 12.95 14.97 -9.15
C SER A 120 12.22 14.29 -7.99
N GLU A 121 11.85 15.07 -6.98
CA GLU A 121 11.03 14.60 -5.86
C GLU A 121 9.64 15.23 -5.89
N VAL A 122 8.68 14.52 -5.31
CA VAL A 122 7.30 14.94 -5.09
C VAL A 122 6.92 14.74 -3.63
N SER A 123 6.01 15.58 -3.13
CA SER A 123 5.43 15.49 -1.80
C SER A 123 3.93 15.80 -1.86
N GLY A 124 3.21 15.54 -0.77
CA GLY A 124 1.76 15.69 -0.73
C GLY A 124 1.02 14.68 -1.62
N ARG A 125 -0.18 15.07 -2.07
CA ARG A 125 -1.14 14.14 -2.68
C ARG A 125 -1.02 14.05 -4.21
N HIS A 126 -0.82 12.83 -4.69
CA HIS A 126 -0.74 12.48 -6.10
C HIS A 126 -1.52 11.20 -6.39
N THR A 127 -2.11 11.13 -7.58
CA THR A 127 -2.80 9.93 -8.05
C THR A 127 -1.97 9.23 -9.11
N TYR A 128 -1.77 7.93 -8.96
CA TYR A 128 -1.14 7.06 -9.95
C TYR A 128 -2.16 6.05 -10.47
N VAL A 129 -2.15 5.82 -11.78
CA VAL A 129 -2.98 4.81 -12.44
C VAL A 129 -2.04 3.81 -13.10
N ILE A 130 -2.00 2.58 -12.59
CA ILE A 130 -1.18 1.49 -13.11
C ILE A 130 -2.12 0.48 -13.76
N SER A 131 -1.95 0.19 -15.04
CA SER A 131 -2.72 -0.84 -15.75
C SER A 131 -1.80 -1.93 -16.29
N TYR A 132 -2.20 -3.18 -16.16
CA TYR A 132 -1.39 -4.34 -16.59
C TYR A 132 -2.28 -5.55 -16.89
N ARG A 133 -1.73 -6.51 -17.65
CA ARG A 133 -2.36 -7.79 -17.96
C ARG A 133 -1.68 -8.91 -17.17
N VAL A 134 -2.47 -9.82 -16.61
CA VAL A 134 -1.96 -11.02 -15.91
C VAL A 134 -2.45 -12.27 -16.62
N GLU A 135 -1.55 -13.17 -16.98
CA GLU A 135 -1.90 -14.37 -17.72
C GLU A 135 -2.24 -15.57 -16.83
N GLY A 136 -3.25 -16.34 -17.25
CA GLY A 136 -3.52 -17.69 -16.73
C GLY A 136 -3.89 -17.75 -15.25
N VAL A 137 -4.57 -16.72 -14.73
CA VAL A 137 -5.01 -16.66 -13.32
C VAL A 137 -6.25 -17.51 -13.07
N ALA A 138 -7.15 -17.63 -14.05
CA ALA A 138 -8.28 -18.55 -13.96
C ALA A 138 -7.90 -19.94 -14.51
N ASP A 139 -8.15 -20.99 -13.73
CA ASP A 139 -7.97 -22.37 -14.17
C ASP A 139 -9.13 -22.83 -15.09
N PRO A 140 -8.86 -23.68 -16.10
CA PRO A 140 -9.93 -24.42 -16.78
C PRO A 140 -10.49 -25.47 -15.80
N GLY A 141 -11.57 -25.12 -15.12
CA GLY A 141 -12.09 -25.85 -13.95
C GLY A 141 -12.95 -24.91 -13.10
N PRO A 142 -13.55 -25.36 -11.98
CA PRO A 142 -14.74 -24.75 -11.42
C PRO A 142 -14.59 -23.25 -11.18
N ASP A 143 -15.07 -22.46 -12.14
CA ASP A 143 -15.48 -21.05 -12.22
C ASP A 143 -14.96 -20.07 -11.13
N ARG A 144 -13.77 -20.25 -10.59
CA ARG A 144 -13.30 -19.55 -9.40
C ARG A 144 -12.01 -18.79 -9.66
N LEU A 145 -12.15 -17.47 -9.71
CA LEU A 145 -11.03 -16.54 -9.63
C LEU A 145 -10.59 -16.40 -8.17
N ARG A 146 -9.28 -16.53 -7.89
CA ARG A 146 -8.66 -16.14 -6.62
C ARG A 146 -7.55 -15.16 -6.94
N TRP A 147 -7.75 -13.90 -6.58
CA TRP A 147 -6.82 -12.82 -6.91
C TRP A 147 -6.58 -11.92 -5.70
N GLY A 148 -5.31 -11.63 -5.42
CA GLY A 148 -4.91 -10.67 -4.39
C GLY A 148 -4.85 -9.26 -4.99
N ALA A 149 -5.99 -8.56 -5.03
CA ALA A 149 -6.13 -7.28 -5.73
C ALA A 149 -5.15 -6.18 -5.24
N VAL A 150 -4.94 -6.08 -3.93
CA VAL A 150 -4.06 -5.06 -3.32
C VAL A 150 -2.66 -5.60 -3.02
N GLY A 151 -2.56 -6.89 -2.66
CA GLY A 151 -1.34 -7.51 -2.15
C GLY A 151 -1.02 -7.14 -0.70
N THR A 152 0.12 -7.59 -0.19
CA THR A 152 0.58 -7.36 1.19
C THR A 152 1.94 -6.67 1.25
N ALA A 153 2.41 -6.11 0.13
CA ALA A 153 3.76 -5.56 -0.02
C ALA A 153 3.82 -4.03 0.21
N TRP A 154 2.70 -3.39 0.54
CA TRP A 154 2.69 -1.97 0.90
C TRP A 154 3.15 -1.81 2.36
N ASP A 155 4.16 -0.97 2.55
CA ASP A 155 4.64 -0.56 3.88
C ASP A 155 3.95 0.71 4.40
N VAL A 156 3.03 1.27 3.61
CA VAL A 156 2.24 2.46 3.94
C VAL A 156 0.79 2.08 4.26
N PRO A 157 0.16 2.75 5.23
CA PRO A 157 -1.24 2.49 5.56
C PRO A 157 -2.15 2.80 4.37
N ILE A 158 -3.26 2.08 4.28
CA ILE A 158 -4.28 2.26 3.26
C ILE A 158 -5.60 2.55 3.98
N ASP A 159 -6.16 3.74 3.76
CA ASP A 159 -7.36 4.22 4.46
C ASP A 159 -8.64 3.56 3.90
N ASP A 160 -8.77 3.49 2.57
CA ASP A 160 -9.93 2.94 1.88
C ASP A 160 -9.53 2.08 0.67
N VAL A 161 -10.24 0.97 0.46
CA VAL A 161 -9.99 0.03 -0.63
C VAL A 161 -11.32 -0.35 -1.26
N GLU A 162 -11.41 -0.19 -2.59
CA GLU A 162 -12.52 -0.72 -3.38
C GLU A 162 -12.00 -1.64 -4.48
N VAL A 163 -12.59 -2.83 -4.59
CA VAL A 163 -12.24 -3.80 -5.63
C VAL A 163 -13.49 -4.13 -6.44
N ARG A 164 -13.43 -3.90 -7.75
CA ARG A 164 -14.48 -4.26 -8.70
C ARG A 164 -13.98 -5.35 -9.63
N VAL A 165 -14.70 -6.48 -9.65
CA VAL A 165 -14.36 -7.61 -10.52
C VAL A 165 -15.49 -7.80 -11.53
N THR A 166 -15.16 -7.71 -12.81
CA THR A 166 -16.08 -7.92 -13.93
C THR A 166 -15.72 -9.22 -14.62
N GLY A 167 -16.70 -10.11 -14.75
CA GLY A 167 -16.54 -11.36 -15.49
C GLY A 167 -16.67 -11.18 -17.02
N PRO A 168 -16.39 -12.22 -17.81
CA PRO A 168 -16.61 -12.19 -19.25
C PRO A 168 -18.08 -11.92 -19.58
N SER A 169 -18.31 -11.16 -20.65
CA SER A 169 -19.67 -10.83 -21.12
C SER A 169 -20.51 -12.08 -21.34
N GLY A 170 -21.76 -12.08 -20.87
CA GLY A 170 -22.69 -13.20 -21.03
C GLY A 170 -22.52 -14.34 -20.02
N ILE A 171 -21.58 -14.22 -19.08
CA ILE A 171 -21.50 -15.10 -17.91
C ILE A 171 -22.24 -14.43 -16.75
N PRO A 172 -23.26 -15.07 -16.15
CA PRO A 172 -23.97 -14.49 -15.02
C PRO A 172 -23.03 -14.31 -13.82
N PRO A 173 -23.31 -13.32 -12.93
CA PRO A 173 -22.53 -13.15 -11.72
C PRO A 173 -22.50 -14.45 -10.91
N VAL A 174 -21.32 -14.81 -10.43
CA VAL A 174 -21.10 -15.94 -9.53
C VAL A 174 -21.05 -15.47 -8.08
N ASP A 175 -21.23 -16.38 -7.13
CA ASP A 175 -21.00 -16.10 -5.71
C ASP A 175 -19.56 -15.59 -5.48
N GLY A 176 -19.43 -14.54 -4.68
CA GLY A 176 -18.16 -13.91 -4.34
C GLY A 176 -17.95 -13.86 -2.84
N ALA A 177 -16.69 -13.98 -2.41
CA ALA A 177 -16.28 -13.75 -1.03
C ALA A 177 -15.07 -12.82 -1.03
N CYS A 178 -15.10 -11.82 -0.17
CA CYS A 178 -13.97 -10.94 0.08
C CYS A 178 -13.33 -11.25 1.42
N VAL A 179 -12.00 -11.23 1.46
CA VAL A 179 -11.21 -11.37 2.69
C VAL A 179 -10.18 -10.25 2.76
N VAL A 180 -10.03 -9.65 3.93
CA VAL A 180 -9.11 -8.53 4.19
C VAL A 180 -8.19 -8.84 5.38
N GLY A 181 -6.98 -8.26 5.37
CA GLY A 181 -5.99 -8.36 6.45
C GLY A 181 -4.63 -8.84 5.95
N GLU A 182 -3.78 -9.23 6.88
CA GLU A 182 -2.46 -9.79 6.58
C GLU A 182 -2.56 -11.10 5.77
N ALA A 183 -1.43 -11.58 5.27
CA ALA A 183 -1.34 -12.89 4.62
C ALA A 183 -2.03 -13.97 5.48
N ASP A 184 -2.82 -14.84 4.83
CA ASP A 184 -3.61 -15.90 5.45
C ASP A 184 -4.78 -15.46 6.37
N SER A 185 -5.11 -14.16 6.41
CA SER A 185 -6.32 -13.67 7.06
C SER A 185 -7.58 -14.37 6.52
N ARG A 186 -8.63 -14.40 7.36
CA ARG A 186 -9.96 -14.90 7.02
C ARG A 186 -11.07 -13.92 7.39
N THR A 187 -10.71 -12.67 7.67
CA THR A 187 -11.66 -11.62 8.04
C THR A 187 -12.50 -11.25 6.82
N PRO A 188 -13.83 -11.46 6.83
CA PRO A 188 -14.67 -11.11 5.71
C PRO A 188 -14.73 -9.58 5.54
N CYS A 189 -14.82 -9.13 4.29
CA CYS A 189 -15.07 -7.73 3.97
C CYS A 189 -16.45 -7.56 3.29
N ALA A 190 -16.95 -6.32 3.21
CA ALA A 190 -18.20 -6.04 2.53
C ALA A 190 -18.06 -6.38 1.03
N ALA A 191 -19.00 -7.15 0.48
CA ALA A 191 -19.04 -7.50 -0.92
C ALA A 191 -20.47 -7.33 -1.43
N ALA A 192 -20.62 -6.70 -2.59
CA ALA A 192 -21.86 -6.63 -3.34
C ALA A 192 -21.66 -7.30 -4.70
N ILE A 193 -22.68 -8.01 -5.16
CA ILE A 193 -22.68 -8.69 -6.46
C ILE A 193 -23.81 -8.08 -7.27
N GLU A 194 -23.46 -7.46 -8.38
CA GLU A 194 -24.41 -6.82 -9.29
C GLU A 194 -24.48 -7.58 -10.62
N PRO A 195 -25.65 -7.65 -11.27
CA PRO A 195 -25.76 -8.16 -12.63
C PRO A 195 -25.05 -7.23 -13.61
N GLY A 196 -24.16 -7.81 -14.42
CA GLY A 196 -23.49 -7.13 -15.55
C GLY A 196 -24.33 -7.01 -16.80
#